data_AF-A0A358C5P7-F1
#
_entry.id   AF-A0A358C5P7-F1
#
_cell.length_a   1.000
_cell.length_b   1.000
_cell.length_c   1.000
_cell.angle_alpha   90.00
_cell.angle_beta   90.00
_cell.angle_gamma   90.00
#
_symmetry.space_group_name_H-M   'P 1'
#
loop_
_entity.id
_entity.type
_entity.pdbx_description
1 polymer ?
#
loop_
_entity_poly.entity_id
_entity_poly.type
_entity_poly.pdbx_seq_one_letter_code
_entity_poly.pdbx_strand_id
1 'polypeptide(L)'
;KYVVITSVDRDDLRDGGAGHFAQCIAAVREASPATRIEILTPDFRGRLDKALDMLDTALPDVMNHNLETVPRLYKAARPGADYAHSLKLLKDFKARHPAIPTKSGLMLGLGEEDEEILQVMRDLRAHDVDMLTLGQYLQPSQHHLPVLRFVTPERFAQFEQEALAMGFRHAACGPMVRSSYHADQQAAGVEG
;
A
#
# COMPACT_ATOMS: atom_id res chain seq x y z
N LYS A 1 7.00 -10.94 15.86
CA LYS A 1 7.87 -11.12 14.68
C LYS A 1 7.04 -10.84 13.45
N TYR A 2 7.55 -10.05 12.52
CA TYR A 2 6.81 -9.54 11.37
C TYR A 2 7.73 -9.53 10.14
N VAL A 3 7.19 -9.83 8.96
CA VAL A 3 7.91 -9.72 7.69
C VAL A 3 7.03 -9.04 6.66
N VAL A 4 7.64 -8.17 5.84
CA VAL A 4 7.02 -7.60 4.65
C VAL A 4 7.68 -8.23 3.43
N ILE A 5 6.89 -8.77 2.50
CA ILE A 5 7.36 -9.35 1.25
C ILE A 5 6.91 -8.43 0.11
N THR A 6 7.82 -8.08 -0.80
CA THR A 6 7.50 -7.27 -1.97
C THR A 6 8.27 -7.76 -3.20
N SER A 7 7.91 -7.25 -4.37
CA SER A 7 8.54 -7.60 -5.63
C SER A 7 8.59 -6.42 -6.59
N VAL A 8 9.38 -6.59 -7.65
CA VAL A 8 9.22 -5.79 -8.88
C VAL A 8 8.02 -6.28 -9.68
N ASP A 9 7.54 -5.47 -10.63
CA ASP A 9 6.53 -5.89 -11.60
C ASP A 9 7.04 -7.03 -12.49
N ARG A 10 6.19 -8.03 -12.74
CA ARG A 10 6.50 -9.20 -13.57
C ARG A 10 5.50 -9.36 -14.71
N ASP A 11 5.42 -8.32 -15.54
CA ASP A 11 4.60 -8.31 -16.76
C ASP A 11 4.97 -9.43 -17.76
N ASP A 12 6.16 -10.01 -17.64
CA ASP A 12 6.60 -11.18 -18.41
C ASP A 12 5.90 -12.48 -17.98
N LEU A 13 5.36 -12.56 -16.77
CA LEU A 13 4.69 -13.74 -16.24
C LEU A 13 3.17 -13.71 -16.47
N ARG A 14 2.58 -14.90 -16.62
CA ARG A 14 1.13 -15.02 -16.89
C ARG A 14 0.25 -14.64 -15.69
N ASP A 15 0.79 -14.69 -14.49
CA ASP A 15 0.11 -14.35 -13.22
C ASP A 15 0.66 -13.05 -12.60
N GLY A 16 1.52 -12.33 -13.30
CA GLY A 16 2.16 -11.12 -12.79
C GLY A 16 3.07 -11.35 -11.57
N GLY A 17 3.47 -12.61 -11.30
CA GLY A 17 4.28 -12.97 -10.13
C GLY A 17 3.50 -13.30 -8.86
N ALA A 18 2.16 -13.27 -8.89
CA ALA A 18 1.32 -13.55 -7.72
C ALA A 18 1.56 -14.95 -7.11
N GLY A 19 1.83 -15.96 -7.95
CA GLY A 19 2.20 -17.30 -7.47
C GLY A 19 3.47 -17.33 -6.65
N HIS A 20 4.41 -16.42 -6.92
CA HIS A 20 5.63 -16.31 -6.12
C HIS A 20 5.35 -15.75 -4.72
N PHE A 21 4.46 -14.76 -4.61
CA PHE A 21 4.00 -14.29 -3.29
C PHE A 21 3.37 -15.42 -2.48
N ALA A 22 2.46 -16.19 -3.09
CA ALA A 22 1.82 -17.32 -2.42
C ALA A 22 2.83 -18.38 -1.93
N GLN A 23 3.83 -18.71 -2.75
CA GLN A 23 4.91 -19.62 -2.37
C GLN A 23 5.76 -19.07 -1.22
N CYS A 24 6.11 -17.78 -1.24
CA CYS A 24 6.84 -17.16 -0.15
C CYS A 24 6.04 -17.14 1.16
N ILE A 25 4.73 -16.85 1.10
CA ILE A 25 3.85 -16.92 2.27
C ILE A 25 3.87 -18.33 2.86
N ALA A 26 3.62 -19.36 2.04
CA ALA A 26 3.60 -20.75 2.49
C ALA A 26 4.93 -21.17 3.14
N ALA A 27 6.06 -20.84 2.51
CA ALA A 27 7.38 -21.15 3.04
C ALA A 27 7.67 -20.45 4.38
N VAL A 28 7.26 -19.19 4.54
CA VAL A 28 7.40 -18.47 5.82
C VAL A 28 6.52 -19.08 6.91
N ARG A 29 5.28 -19.49 6.58
CA ARG A 29 4.39 -20.15 7.55
C ARG A 29 4.96 -21.49 8.02
N GLU A 30 5.57 -22.27 7.12
CA GLU A 30 6.23 -23.53 7.46
C GLU A 30 7.46 -23.31 8.36
N ALA A 31 8.35 -22.38 7.97
CA ALA A 31 9.59 -22.15 8.70
C ALA A 31 9.42 -21.32 9.98
N SER A 32 8.40 -20.48 10.06
CA SER A 32 8.19 -19.52 11.15
C SER A 32 6.69 -19.24 11.40
N PRO A 33 5.94 -20.21 11.94
CA PRO A 33 4.47 -20.15 12.00
C PRO A 33 3.90 -18.99 12.83
N ALA A 34 4.67 -18.46 13.78
CA ALA A 34 4.27 -17.31 14.59
C ALA A 34 4.61 -15.93 13.98
N THR A 35 5.27 -15.90 12.81
CA THR A 35 5.61 -14.65 12.13
C THR A 35 4.41 -14.12 11.37
N ARG A 36 4.07 -12.84 11.60
CA ARG A 36 3.06 -12.14 10.81
C ARG A 36 3.61 -11.72 9.45
N ILE A 37 2.81 -11.82 8.41
CA ILE A 37 3.22 -11.61 7.02
C ILE A 37 2.36 -10.51 6.38
N GLU A 38 2.99 -9.41 5.97
CA GLU A 38 2.43 -8.44 5.04
C GLU A 38 3.01 -8.69 3.65
N ILE A 39 2.17 -8.60 2.62
CA ILE A 39 2.64 -8.51 1.24
C ILE A 39 2.38 -7.12 0.70
N LEU A 40 3.38 -6.53 0.06
CA LEU A 40 3.28 -5.29 -0.72
C LEU A 40 3.39 -5.67 -2.19
N THR A 41 2.24 -5.79 -2.85
CA THR A 41 2.14 -6.33 -4.21
C THR A 41 2.23 -5.26 -5.30
N PRO A 42 2.66 -5.64 -6.51
CA PRO A 42 2.38 -4.85 -7.70
C PRO A 42 0.88 -4.81 -8.00
N ASP A 43 0.49 -4.12 -9.09
CA ASP A 43 -0.91 -3.95 -9.48
C ASP A 43 -1.48 -5.15 -10.28
N PHE A 44 -0.61 -6.08 -10.72
CA PHE A 44 -0.95 -7.23 -11.56
C PHE A 44 -1.71 -6.84 -12.85
N ARG A 45 -1.29 -5.74 -13.48
CA ARG A 45 -1.92 -5.18 -14.69
C ARG A 45 -2.28 -6.24 -15.74
N GLY A 46 -3.54 -6.21 -16.18
CA GLY A 46 -4.09 -7.13 -17.18
C GLY A 46 -4.24 -8.59 -16.74
N ARG A 47 -3.97 -8.89 -15.46
CA ARG A 47 -3.92 -10.25 -14.90
C ARG A 47 -4.57 -10.35 -13.52
N LEU A 48 -5.37 -9.36 -13.13
CA LEU A 48 -5.90 -9.21 -11.77
C LEU A 48 -6.61 -10.47 -11.27
N ASP A 49 -7.59 -11.00 -12.02
CA ASP A 49 -8.35 -12.17 -11.58
C ASP A 49 -7.43 -13.36 -11.30
N LYS A 50 -6.50 -13.63 -12.22
CA LYS A 50 -5.52 -14.70 -12.08
C LYS A 50 -4.55 -14.47 -10.91
N ALA A 51 -4.16 -13.22 -10.66
CA ALA A 51 -3.32 -12.89 -9.52
C ALA A 51 -4.04 -13.14 -8.19
N LEU A 52 -5.31 -12.73 -8.10
CA LEU A 52 -6.14 -13.01 -6.94
C LEU A 52 -6.35 -14.51 -6.74
N ASP A 53 -6.61 -15.27 -7.81
CA ASP A 53 -6.74 -16.73 -7.74
C ASP A 53 -5.46 -17.40 -7.22
N MET A 54 -4.28 -16.87 -7.56
CA MET A 54 -3.01 -17.36 -7.00
C MET A 54 -2.85 -16.98 -5.52
N LEU A 55 -3.20 -15.77 -5.12
CA LEU A 55 -3.14 -15.33 -3.72
C LEU A 55 -4.13 -16.09 -2.81
N ASP A 56 -5.25 -16.58 -3.36
CA ASP A 56 -6.21 -17.41 -2.64
C ASP A 56 -5.58 -18.73 -2.13
N THR A 57 -4.47 -19.17 -2.74
CA THR A 57 -3.78 -20.41 -2.34
C THR A 57 -2.94 -20.27 -1.07
N ALA A 58 -2.53 -19.05 -0.70
CA ALA A 58 -1.80 -18.78 0.53
C ALA A 58 -1.97 -17.31 0.94
N LEU A 59 -2.64 -17.08 2.08
CA LEU A 59 -3.07 -15.75 2.49
C LEU A 59 -2.07 -15.04 3.42
N PRO A 60 -1.84 -13.72 3.22
CA PRO A 60 -1.08 -12.90 4.15
C PRO A 60 -1.91 -12.53 5.39
N ASP A 61 -1.26 -11.96 6.40
CA ASP A 61 -1.95 -11.29 7.52
C ASP A 61 -2.35 -9.84 7.19
N VAL A 62 -1.70 -9.22 6.20
CA VAL A 62 -2.04 -7.89 5.66
C VAL A 62 -1.77 -7.87 4.15
N MET A 63 -2.74 -7.39 3.37
CA MET A 63 -2.58 -7.17 1.92
C MET A 63 -2.33 -5.69 1.66
N ASN A 64 -1.16 -5.35 1.14
CA ASN A 64 -0.78 -3.97 0.84
C ASN A 64 -0.57 -3.77 -0.67
N HIS A 65 -1.15 -2.69 -1.19
CA HIS A 65 -0.81 -2.14 -2.50
C HIS A 65 -0.84 -0.62 -2.41
N ASN A 66 0.29 0.03 -2.66
CA ASN A 66 0.37 1.48 -2.61
C ASN A 66 -0.28 2.12 -3.85
N LEU A 67 -0.98 3.24 -3.66
CA LEU A 67 -1.35 4.15 -4.75
C LEU A 67 -0.19 5.08 -5.12
N GLU A 68 0.71 5.37 -4.16
CA GLU A 68 1.88 6.24 -4.25
C GLU A 68 1.57 7.73 -4.42
N THR A 69 0.60 8.13 -5.24
CA THR A 69 0.27 9.54 -5.46
C THR A 69 -1.17 9.75 -5.94
N VAL A 70 -1.53 11.01 -6.19
CA VAL A 70 -2.86 11.45 -6.62
C VAL A 70 -3.11 11.18 -8.11
N PRO A 71 -4.37 11.03 -8.57
CA PRO A 71 -4.70 10.68 -9.95
C PRO A 71 -4.05 11.58 -11.02
N ARG A 72 -3.96 12.89 -10.76
CA ARG A 72 -3.35 13.87 -11.66
C ARG A 72 -1.87 13.59 -11.93
N LEU A 73 -1.14 13.07 -10.94
CA LEU A 73 0.30 12.80 -11.01
C LEU A 73 0.62 11.35 -11.39
N TYR A 74 -0.38 10.47 -11.41
CA TYR A 74 -0.20 9.02 -11.53
C TYR A 74 0.60 8.61 -12.74
N LYS A 75 0.31 9.17 -13.93
CA LYS A 75 1.04 8.84 -15.16
C LYS A 75 2.51 9.27 -15.14
N ALA A 76 2.82 10.35 -14.43
CA ALA A 76 4.19 10.85 -14.31
C ALA A 76 4.99 10.05 -13.28
N ALA A 77 4.38 9.69 -12.15
CA ALA A 77 5.02 8.96 -11.07
C ALA A 77 5.08 7.45 -11.30
N ARG A 78 4.07 6.88 -11.99
CA ARG A 78 3.91 5.43 -12.20
C ARG A 78 3.56 5.11 -13.66
N PRO A 79 4.52 5.27 -14.61
CA PRO A 79 4.27 4.97 -16.00
C PRO A 79 3.73 3.55 -16.19
N GLY A 80 2.52 3.44 -16.74
CA GLY A 80 1.87 2.17 -17.03
C GLY A 80 0.92 1.64 -15.96
N ALA A 81 0.92 2.20 -14.74
CA ALA A 81 -0.07 1.88 -13.72
C ALA A 81 -1.36 2.68 -13.93
N ASP A 82 -2.47 2.18 -13.43
CA ASP A 82 -3.78 2.84 -13.47
C ASP A 82 -4.38 2.98 -12.05
N TYR A 83 -4.81 4.20 -11.71
CA TYR A 83 -5.30 4.52 -10.36
C TYR A 83 -6.57 3.74 -10.00
N ALA A 84 -7.52 3.63 -10.94
CA ALA A 84 -8.76 2.90 -10.73
C ALA A 84 -8.51 1.40 -10.63
N HIS A 85 -7.57 0.87 -11.41
CA HIS A 85 -7.12 -0.52 -11.33
C HIS A 85 -6.48 -0.85 -9.98
N SER A 86 -5.62 0.02 -9.46
CA SER A 86 -5.02 -0.15 -8.13
C SER A 86 -6.06 -0.16 -7.00
N LEU A 87 -7.07 0.72 -7.08
CA LEU A 87 -8.21 0.69 -6.15
C LEU A 87 -9.05 -0.58 -6.30
N LYS A 88 -9.28 -1.03 -7.54
CA LYS A 88 -10.00 -2.28 -7.84
C LYS A 88 -9.30 -3.50 -7.25
N LEU A 89 -7.97 -3.59 -7.34
CA LEU A 89 -7.19 -4.68 -6.73
C LEU A 89 -7.48 -4.79 -5.22
N LEU A 90 -7.40 -3.67 -4.50
CA LEU A 90 -7.65 -3.64 -3.05
C LEU A 90 -9.09 -4.03 -2.73
N LYS A 91 -10.06 -3.47 -3.47
CA LYS A 91 -11.49 -3.76 -3.29
C LYS A 91 -11.83 -5.22 -3.54
N ASP A 92 -11.34 -5.79 -4.62
CA ASP A 92 -11.62 -7.18 -5.01
C ASP A 92 -10.99 -8.16 -4.04
N PHE A 93 -9.74 -7.92 -3.62
CA PHE A 93 -9.11 -8.73 -2.58
C PHE A 93 -9.92 -8.66 -1.28
N LYS A 94 -10.34 -7.46 -0.86
CA LYS A 94 -11.14 -7.27 0.35
C LYS A 94 -12.50 -7.97 0.28
N ALA A 95 -13.12 -7.99 -0.89
CA ALA A 95 -14.38 -8.70 -1.12
C ALA A 95 -14.22 -10.22 -1.00
N ARG A 96 -13.09 -10.79 -1.46
CA ARG A 96 -12.77 -12.22 -1.29
C ARG A 96 -12.41 -12.57 0.17
N HIS A 97 -11.67 -11.67 0.84
CA HIS A 97 -11.08 -11.92 2.17
C HIS A 97 -11.40 -10.78 3.16
N PRO A 98 -12.65 -10.63 3.60
CA PRO A 98 -13.08 -9.48 4.42
C PRO A 98 -12.38 -9.39 5.78
N ALA A 99 -11.91 -10.53 6.30
CA ALA A 99 -11.19 -10.60 7.57
C ALA A 99 -9.72 -10.12 7.46
N ILE A 100 -9.13 -10.10 6.27
CA ILE A 100 -7.74 -9.67 6.07
C ILE A 100 -7.70 -8.15 5.93
N PRO A 101 -6.94 -7.43 6.77
CA PRO A 101 -6.72 -6.00 6.61
C PRO A 101 -6.06 -5.67 5.27
N THR A 102 -6.58 -4.65 4.60
CA THR A 102 -5.94 -4.06 3.42
C THR A 102 -5.24 -2.75 3.77
N LYS A 103 -4.13 -2.47 3.10
CA LYS A 103 -3.29 -1.30 3.35
C LYS A 103 -2.91 -0.62 2.04
N SER A 104 -2.76 0.69 2.09
CA SER A 104 -2.18 1.47 1.01
C SER A 104 -1.35 2.64 1.55
N GLY A 105 -0.57 3.24 0.67
CA GLY A 105 0.29 4.37 1.01
C GLY A 105 0.43 5.38 -0.11
N LEU A 106 0.77 6.60 0.31
CA LEU A 106 1.10 7.72 -0.57
C LEU A 106 2.44 8.35 -0.14
N MET A 107 3.18 8.83 -1.12
CA MET A 107 4.33 9.70 -0.94
C MET A 107 3.94 11.14 -1.25
N LEU A 108 4.15 12.03 -0.28
CA LEU A 108 3.84 13.45 -0.37
C LEU A 108 5.10 14.23 -0.76
N GLY A 109 4.95 15.30 -1.52
CA GLY A 109 6.05 16.12 -2.01
C GLY A 109 6.30 16.02 -3.52
N LEU A 110 5.42 15.37 -4.28
CA LEU A 110 5.50 15.21 -5.74
C LEU A 110 4.75 16.30 -6.50
N GLY A 111 4.12 17.25 -5.79
CA GLY A 111 3.36 18.37 -6.38
C GLY A 111 1.85 18.21 -6.25
N GLU A 112 1.41 17.30 -5.39
CA GLU A 112 0.02 17.12 -4.99
C GLU A 112 -0.42 18.22 -4.02
N GLU A 113 -1.70 18.59 -4.09
CA GLU A 113 -2.34 19.48 -3.13
C GLU A 113 -2.97 18.69 -1.98
N ASP A 114 -3.17 19.35 -0.84
CA ASP A 114 -3.72 18.68 0.35
C ASP A 114 -5.14 18.14 0.13
N GLU A 115 -5.98 18.85 -0.61
CA GLU A 115 -7.33 18.36 -0.94
C GLU A 115 -7.27 17.13 -1.87
N GLU A 116 -6.26 17.03 -2.73
CA GLU A 116 -6.09 15.82 -3.56
C GLU A 116 -5.69 14.62 -2.70
N ILE A 117 -4.84 14.82 -1.68
CA ILE A 117 -4.53 13.77 -0.69
C ILE A 117 -5.79 13.33 0.06
N LEU A 118 -6.58 14.29 0.55
CA LEU A 118 -7.85 14.02 1.23
C LEU A 118 -8.83 13.26 0.33
N GLN A 119 -8.88 13.60 -0.96
CA GLN A 119 -9.71 12.88 -1.91
C GLN A 119 -9.24 11.43 -2.08
N VAL A 120 -7.94 11.18 -2.19
CA VAL A 120 -7.41 9.81 -2.25
C VAL A 120 -7.73 9.03 -0.98
N MET A 121 -7.65 9.66 0.20
CA MET A 121 -8.04 9.03 1.47
C MET A 121 -9.52 8.62 1.47
N ARG A 122 -10.42 9.47 0.95
CA ARG A 122 -11.85 9.13 0.79
C ARG A 122 -12.04 7.99 -0.22
N ASP A 123 -11.31 7.99 -1.33
CA ASP A 123 -11.37 6.92 -2.32
C ASP A 123 -10.93 5.58 -1.72
N LEU A 124 -9.80 5.55 -0.99
CA LEU A 124 -9.31 4.38 -0.28
C LEU A 124 -10.36 3.82 0.69
N ARG A 125 -11.04 4.69 1.46
CA ARG A 125 -12.13 4.26 2.35
C ARG A 125 -13.35 3.73 1.60
N ALA A 126 -13.74 4.35 0.48
CA ALA A 126 -14.81 3.85 -0.37
C ALA A 126 -14.49 2.45 -0.97
N HIS A 127 -13.20 2.11 -1.04
CA HIS A 127 -12.71 0.80 -1.48
C HIS A 127 -12.36 -0.15 -0.31
N ASP A 128 -12.85 0.14 0.89
CA ASP A 128 -12.70 -0.67 2.11
C ASP A 128 -11.24 -0.85 2.59
N VAL A 129 -10.34 0.08 2.26
CA VAL A 129 -8.94 0.01 2.67
C VAL A 129 -8.77 0.33 4.15
N ASP A 130 -8.31 -0.64 4.94
CA ASP A 130 -8.31 -0.55 6.40
C ASP A 130 -7.18 0.32 6.98
N MET A 131 -6.02 0.38 6.32
CA MET A 131 -4.80 0.99 6.84
C MET A 131 -4.16 1.97 5.85
N LEU A 132 -3.57 3.05 6.36
CA LEU A 132 -2.96 4.11 5.56
C LEU A 132 -1.52 4.41 6.02
N THR A 133 -0.63 4.66 5.08
CA THR A 133 0.68 5.29 5.36
C THR A 133 0.92 6.51 4.49
N LEU A 134 1.24 7.65 5.10
CA LEU A 134 1.64 8.87 4.39
C LEU A 134 3.09 9.21 4.74
N GLY A 135 3.97 9.22 3.73
CA GLY A 135 5.40 9.48 3.90
C GLY A 135 5.89 10.63 3.04
N GLN A 136 7.02 11.26 3.42
CA GLN A 136 7.68 12.23 2.53
C GLN A 136 8.38 11.51 1.38
N TYR A 137 8.11 11.95 0.16
CA TYR A 137 8.89 11.61 -1.02
C TYR A 137 10.31 12.16 -0.86
N LEU A 138 11.29 11.27 -0.94
CA LEU A 138 12.70 11.62 -1.00
C LEU A 138 13.24 11.20 -2.35
N GLN A 139 13.73 12.17 -3.12
CA GLN A 139 14.26 11.93 -4.45
C GLN A 139 15.47 10.98 -4.38
N PRO A 140 15.43 9.80 -5.01
CA PRO A 140 16.54 8.85 -4.95
C PRO A 140 17.80 9.34 -5.69
N SER A 141 17.61 10.05 -6.81
CA SER A 141 18.67 10.66 -7.61
C SER A 141 18.11 11.75 -8.52
N GLN A 142 18.98 12.55 -9.13
CA GLN A 142 18.60 13.65 -10.03
C GLN A 142 17.81 13.23 -11.28
N HIS A 143 17.79 11.94 -11.61
CA HIS A 143 17.01 11.39 -12.73
C HIS A 143 15.56 11.05 -12.37
N HIS A 144 15.19 11.14 -11.08
CA HIS A 144 13.83 10.92 -10.62
C HIS A 144 13.08 12.25 -10.49
N LEU A 145 11.76 12.18 -10.33
CA LEU A 145 10.92 13.36 -10.10
C LEU A 145 11.51 14.24 -8.97
N PRO A 146 11.52 15.57 -9.12
CA PRO A 146 12.01 16.45 -8.07
C PRO A 146 11.06 16.46 -6.88
N VAL A 147 11.59 16.74 -5.69
CA VAL A 147 10.75 17.09 -4.54
C VAL A 147 10.22 18.51 -4.76
N LEU A 148 8.90 18.66 -4.80
CA LEU A 148 8.21 19.95 -5.00
C LEU A 148 7.76 20.60 -3.70
N ARG A 149 7.55 19.81 -2.63
CA ARG A 149 7.30 20.32 -1.28
C ARG A 149 7.82 19.37 -0.21
N PHE A 150 8.25 19.94 0.91
CA PHE A 150 8.50 19.22 2.15
C PHE A 150 7.30 19.47 3.07
N VAL A 151 6.53 18.41 3.33
CA VAL A 151 5.35 18.50 4.21
C VAL A 151 5.81 18.58 5.66
N THR A 152 5.23 19.50 6.43
CA THR A 152 5.65 19.70 7.82
C THR A 152 5.15 18.56 8.71
N PRO A 153 5.85 18.25 9.83
CA PRO A 153 5.38 17.26 10.80
C PRO A 153 3.95 17.54 11.29
N GLU A 154 3.59 18.81 11.50
CA GLU A 154 2.25 19.21 11.94
C GLU A 154 1.19 18.86 10.89
N ARG A 155 1.51 19.00 9.60
CA ARG A 155 0.55 18.65 8.54
C ARG A 155 0.41 17.13 8.41
N PHE A 156 1.48 16.35 8.60
CA PHE A 156 1.37 14.90 8.70
C PHE A 156 0.47 14.48 9.89
N ALA A 157 0.63 15.11 11.05
CA ALA A 157 -0.22 14.84 12.21
C ALA A 157 -1.71 15.18 11.94
N GLN A 158 -1.98 16.25 11.20
CA GLN A 158 -3.35 16.59 10.77
C GLN A 158 -3.93 15.53 9.82
N PHE A 159 -3.15 15.07 8.84
CA PHE A 159 -3.60 13.99 7.95
C PHE A 159 -3.91 12.70 8.71
N GLU A 160 -3.14 12.37 9.75
CA GLU A 160 -3.42 11.21 10.59
C GLU A 160 -4.76 11.33 11.31
N GLN A 161 -5.04 12.49 11.90
CA GLN A 161 -6.33 12.77 12.54
C GLN A 161 -7.49 12.69 11.54
N GLU A 162 -7.30 13.26 10.34
CA GLU A 162 -8.27 13.21 9.25
C GLU A 162 -8.51 11.75 8.80
N ALA A 163 -7.46 10.92 8.72
CA ALA A 163 -7.56 9.51 8.36
C ALA A 163 -8.35 8.71 9.43
N LEU A 164 -8.02 8.88 10.70
CA LEU A 164 -8.73 8.22 11.79
C LEU A 164 -10.21 8.64 11.83
N ALA A 165 -10.50 9.93 11.60
CA ALA A 165 -11.87 10.44 11.49
C ALA A 165 -12.64 9.85 10.28
N MET A 166 -11.95 9.53 9.17
CA MET A 166 -12.53 8.82 8.02
C MET A 166 -12.70 7.30 8.25
N GLY A 167 -12.26 6.78 9.40
CA GLY A 167 -12.45 5.39 9.79
C GLY A 167 -11.38 4.42 9.27
N PHE A 168 -10.17 4.91 8.95
CA PHE A 168 -9.01 4.01 8.87
C PHE A 168 -8.77 3.40 10.26
N ARG A 169 -8.51 2.08 10.33
CA ARG A 169 -8.24 1.40 11.61
C ARG A 169 -6.88 1.77 12.17
N HIS A 170 -5.95 2.09 11.27
CA HIS A 170 -4.61 2.53 11.59
C HIS A 170 -4.10 3.45 10.48
N ALA A 171 -3.51 4.57 10.86
CA ALA A 171 -2.87 5.49 9.95
C ALA A 171 -1.53 5.90 10.55
N ALA A 172 -0.46 5.80 9.77
CA ALA A 172 0.84 6.32 10.15
C ALA A 172 1.24 7.42 9.18
N CYS A 173 1.40 8.64 9.68
CA CYS A 173 1.72 9.80 8.85
C CYS A 173 2.97 10.48 9.39
N GLY A 174 3.99 10.61 8.55
CA GLY A 174 5.20 11.33 8.97
C GLY A 174 6.30 11.35 7.93
N PRO A 175 7.30 12.25 8.07
CA PRO A 175 8.33 12.43 7.06
C PRO A 175 9.13 11.14 6.78
N MET A 176 9.42 10.36 7.82
CA MET A 176 10.20 9.12 7.73
C MET A 176 9.35 7.86 7.56
N VAL A 177 8.02 8.00 7.49
CA VAL A 177 7.12 6.86 7.29
C VAL A 177 7.34 6.28 5.90
N ARG A 178 7.35 4.94 5.85
CA ARG A 178 7.36 4.12 4.64
C ARG A 178 6.28 3.05 4.80
N SER A 179 5.81 2.48 3.70
CA SER A 179 4.77 1.44 3.75
C SER A 179 5.15 0.25 4.62
N SER A 180 6.45 -0.03 4.81
CA SER A 180 6.97 -1.08 5.71
C SER A 180 7.52 -0.57 7.06
N TYR A 181 7.54 0.75 7.29
CA TYR A 181 8.05 1.34 8.54
C TYR A 181 7.10 0.99 9.70
N HIS A 182 7.65 0.43 10.79
CA HIS A 182 6.91 0.00 11.99
C HIS A 182 5.74 -0.96 11.76
N ALA A 183 5.70 -1.70 10.65
CA ALA A 183 4.58 -2.61 10.34
C ALA A 183 4.27 -3.61 11.48
N ASP A 184 5.27 -3.96 12.29
CA ASP A 184 5.11 -4.74 13.53
C ASP A 184 4.38 -3.99 14.66
N GLN A 185 4.64 -2.70 14.86
CA GLN A 185 3.98 -1.85 15.86
C GLN A 185 2.57 -1.44 15.40
N GLN A 186 2.41 -1.12 14.12
CA GLN A 186 1.13 -0.82 13.47
C GLN A 186 0.16 -2.00 13.56
N ALA A 187 0.66 -3.22 13.30
CA ALA A 187 -0.16 -4.43 13.36
C ALA A 187 -0.49 -4.86 14.80
N ALA A 188 0.30 -4.44 15.79
CA ALA A 188 0.06 -4.68 17.20
C ALA A 188 -0.88 -3.64 17.84
N GLY A 189 -1.23 -2.56 17.14
CA GLY A 189 -2.03 -1.46 17.71
C GLY A 189 -1.29 -0.70 18.81
N VAL A 190 0.04 -0.73 18.79
CA VAL A 190 0.88 -0.06 19.79
C VAL A 190 1.57 1.10 19.09
N GLU A 191 0.97 2.28 19.13
CA GLU A 191 1.67 3.57 19.01
C GLU A 191 0.90 4.55 19.91
N GLY A 192 1.63 5.24 20.79
CA GLY A 192 1.12 6.19 21.77
C GLY A 192 1.42 7.63 21.39
#